data_AF-B3EWP3-F1
#
_entry.id   AF-B3EWP3-F1
#
_cell.length_a   1.000
_cell.length_b   1.000
_cell.length_c   1.000
_cell.angle_alpha   90.00
_cell.angle_beta   90.00
_cell.angle_gamma   90.00
#
_symmetry.space_group_name_H-M   'P 1'
#
loop_
_entity.id
_entity.type
_entity.pdbx_description
1 polymer ?
#
loop_
_entity_poly.entity_id
_entity_poly.type
_entity_poly.pdbx_seq_one_letter_code
_entity_poly.pdbx_strand_id
1 'polypeptide(L)' 'KTVAGFCIFFLVLFLAQEGVVKTEAKLCNHLADTYRGPCFTNASCDDHCKNKEHFVSGTCMKMACWCAHNC' A
#
# COMPACT_ATOMS: atom_id res chain seq x y z
N LYS A 1 24.60 -33.93 -15.89
CA LYS A 1 25.09 -32.59 -16.30
C LYS A 1 24.04 -31.48 -16.13
N THR A 2 22.77 -31.81 -15.88
CA THR A 2 21.67 -30.84 -15.70
C THR A 2 21.66 -30.15 -14.33
N VAL A 3 22.07 -30.84 -13.26
CA VAL A 3 22.04 -30.31 -11.87
C VAL A 3 22.86 -29.04 -11.71
N ALA A 4 24.09 -29.00 -12.23
CA ALA A 4 24.95 -27.81 -12.16
C ALA A 4 24.31 -26.60 -12.86
N GLY A 5 23.64 -26.81 -13.99
CA GLY A 5 22.92 -25.76 -14.71
C GLY A 5 21.76 -25.18 -13.89
N PHE A 6 20.98 -26.04 -13.23
CA PHE A 6 19.91 -25.58 -12.33
C PHE A 6 20.45 -24.79 -11.14
N CYS A 7 21.53 -25.26 -10.48
CA CYS A 7 22.14 -24.52 -9.38
C CYS A 7 22.61 -23.13 -9.81
N ILE A 8 23.25 -23.01 -10.98
CA ILE A 8 23.69 -21.71 -11.51
C ILE A 8 22.48 -20.82 -11.81
N PHE A 9 21.42 -21.36 -12.40
CA PHE A 9 20.19 -20.60 -12.69
C PHE A 9 19.55 -20.03 -11.41
N PHE A 10 19.42 -20.84 -10.35
CA PHE A 10 18.88 -20.37 -9.07
C PHE A 10 19.78 -19.33 -8.38
N LEU A 11 21.10 -19.48 -8.46
CA LEU A 11 22.03 -18.48 -7.92
C LEU A 11 21.88 -17.12 -8.61
N VAL A 12 21.72 -17.11 -9.94
CA VAL A 12 21.48 -15.87 -10.70
C VAL A 12 20.17 -15.20 -10.29
N LEU A 13 19.09 -15.98 -10.10
CA LEU A 13 17.80 -15.45 -9.65
C LEU A 13 17.88 -14.85 -8.24
N PHE A 14 18.60 -15.51 -7.32
CA PHE A 14 18.74 -15.03 -5.96
C PHE A 14 19.51 -13.71 -5.90
N LEU A 15 20.65 -13.64 -6.60
CA LEU A 15 21.47 -12.42 -6.71
C LEU A 15 20.70 -11.25 -7.37
N ALA A 16 19.77 -11.54 -8.30
CA ALA A 16 18.94 -10.52 -8.92
C ALA A 16 17.90 -9.91 -7.95
N GLN A 17 17.52 -10.62 -6.88
CA GLN A 17 16.53 -10.14 -5.91
C GLN A 17 17.11 -9.14 -4.91
N GLU A 18 18.43 -9.13 -4.70
CA GLU A 18 19.12 -8.31 -3.69
C GLU A 18 19.10 -6.80 -4.03
N GLY A 19 18.75 -6.43 -5.26
CA GLY A 19 18.70 -5.04 -5.73
C GLY A 19 17.34 -4.34 -5.68
N VAL A 20 16.26 -5.03 -5.28
CA VAL A 20 14.93 -4.41 -5.21
C VAL A 20 14.67 -3.96 -3.77
N VAL A 21 15.28 -2.83 -3.38
CA VAL A 21 14.71 -2.03 -2.29
C VAL A 21 13.33 -1.63 -2.77
N LYS A 22 12.28 -2.24 -2.22
CA LYS A 22 10.91 -1.78 -2.45
C LYS A 22 10.85 -0.35 -1.93
N THR A 23 10.92 0.61 -2.84
CA THR A 23 10.56 2.00 -2.57
C THR A 23 9.04 2.04 -2.47
N GLU A 24 8.49 1.47 -1.40
CA GLU A 24 7.11 1.75 -1.03
C GLU A 24 7.05 3.24 -0.73
N ALA A 25 6.21 3.97 -1.45
CA ALA A 25 5.99 5.38 -1.20
C ALA A 25 5.59 5.53 0.27
N LYS A 26 6.18 6.52 0.95
CA LYS A 26 5.82 6.77 2.34
C LYS A 26 4.37 7.24 2.34
N LEU A 27 3.50 6.52 3.03
CA LEU A 27 2.11 6.94 3.20
C LEU A 27 1.96 7.75 4.48
N CYS A 28 1.36 8.93 4.37
CA CYS A 28 0.95 9.77 5.48
C CYS A 28 -0.57 9.70 5.62
N ASN A 29 -1.06 9.66 6.85
CA ASN A 29 -2.50 9.65 7.12
C ASN A 29 -2.99 11.05 7.48
N HIS A 30 -4.09 11.45 6.88
CA HIS A 30 -4.81 12.70 7.10
C HIS A 30 -6.25 12.38 7.51
N LEU A 31 -6.86 13.17 8.40
CA LEU A 31 -8.28 13.01 8.75
C LEU A 31 -9.13 13.46 7.55
N ALA A 32 -10.10 12.67 7.11
CA ALA A 32 -10.90 13.03 5.94
C ALA A 32 -11.63 14.38 6.15
N ASP A 33 -11.46 15.33 5.22
CA ASP A 33 -12.03 16.68 5.30
C ASP A 33 -13.56 16.71 5.13
N THR A 34 -14.07 15.78 4.32
CA THR A 34 -15.46 15.79 3.85
C THR A 34 -16.26 14.55 4.21
N TYR A 35 -15.66 13.57 4.90
CA TYR A 35 -16.35 12.36 5.35
C TYR A 35 -17.32 12.71 6.49
N ARG A 36 -18.60 12.39 6.33
CA ARG A 36 -19.65 12.76 7.30
C ARG A 36 -20.11 11.54 8.11
N GLY A 37 -20.16 11.72 9.43
CA GLY A 37 -20.66 10.71 10.36
C GLY A 37 -19.61 9.67 10.78
N PRO A 38 -20.03 8.69 11.61
CA PRO A 38 -19.14 7.65 12.09
C PRO A 38 -18.65 6.72 10.96
N CYS A 39 -17.38 6.37 11.01
CA CYS A 39 -16.74 5.44 10.10
C CYS A 39 -16.99 3.99 10.57
N PHE A 40 -17.92 3.29 9.92
CA PHE A 40 -18.27 1.89 10.24
C PHE A 40 -17.55 0.87 9.36
N THR A 41 -17.18 1.23 8.14
CA THR A 41 -16.55 0.30 7.20
C THR A 41 -15.35 0.95 6.52
N ASN A 42 -14.24 0.22 6.47
CA ASN A 42 -13.05 0.68 5.74
C ASN A 42 -13.37 0.89 4.25
N ALA A 43 -14.26 0.09 3.66
CA ALA A 43 -14.66 0.24 2.27
C ALA A 43 -15.34 1.59 1.97
N SER A 44 -16.22 2.06 2.86
CA SER A 44 -16.87 3.38 2.72
C SER A 44 -15.85 4.51 2.84
N CYS A 45 -14.91 4.39 3.79
CA CYS A 45 -13.84 5.37 3.97
C CYS A 45 -12.86 5.36 2.79
N ASP A 46 -12.45 4.19 2.30
CA ASP A 46 -11.53 4.03 1.17
C ASP A 46 -12.13 4.59 -0.13
N ASP A 47 -13.40 4.29 -0.40
CA ASP A 47 -14.15 4.86 -1.53
C ASP A 47 -14.20 6.39 -1.45
N HIS A 48 -14.54 6.93 -0.27
CA HIS A 48 -14.56 8.37 -0.04
C HIS A 48 -13.17 9.00 -0.27
N CYS A 49 -12.12 8.46 0.35
CA CYS A 49 -10.77 8.98 0.21
C CYS A 49 -10.30 8.99 -1.25
N LYS A 50 -10.56 7.91 -2.00
CA LYS A 50 -10.17 7.83 -3.42
C LYS A 50 -10.99 8.72 -4.34
N ASN A 51 -12.31 8.73 -4.16
CA ASN A 51 -13.23 9.35 -5.13
C ASN A 51 -13.63 10.79 -4.77
N LYS A 52 -13.50 11.22 -3.52
CA LYS A 52 -13.84 12.58 -3.06
C LYS A 52 -12.62 13.43 -2.74
N GLU A 53 -11.62 12.83 -2.08
CA GLU A 53 -10.44 13.56 -1.61
C GLU A 53 -9.17 13.24 -2.43
N HIS A 54 -9.28 12.34 -3.41
CA HIS A 54 -8.22 11.96 -4.34
C HIS A 54 -6.94 11.43 -3.66
N PHE A 55 -7.13 10.76 -2.53
CA PHE A 55 -6.09 10.06 -1.79
C PHE A 55 -5.91 8.61 -2.25
N VAL A 56 -4.84 7.96 -1.78
CA VAL A 56 -4.43 6.62 -2.23
C VAL A 56 -5.31 5.54 -1.62
N SER A 57 -5.65 5.68 -0.33
CA SER A 57 -6.54 4.75 0.38
C SER A 57 -7.20 5.41 1.58
N GLY A 58 -8.14 4.71 2.21
CA GLY A 58 -8.81 5.14 3.43
C GLY A 58 -9.01 4.02 4.46
N THR A 59 -8.98 4.37 5.74
CA THR A 59 -9.23 3.43 6.85
C THR A 59 -10.01 4.09 7.99
N CYS A 60 -10.89 3.31 8.64
CA CYS A 60 -11.58 3.75 9.84
C CYS A 60 -10.67 3.57 11.07
N MET A 61 -10.41 4.67 11.78
CA MET A 61 -9.71 4.64 13.06
C MET A 61 -10.46 5.50 14.07
N LYS A 62 -10.82 4.90 15.22
CA LYS A 62 -11.59 5.57 16.29
C LYS A 62 -12.89 6.22 15.79
N MET A 63 -13.66 5.51 14.96
CA MET A 63 -14.90 5.98 14.33
C MET A 63 -14.74 7.19 13.39
N ALA A 64 -13.52 7.59 13.07
CA ALA A 64 -13.20 8.62 12.09
C ALA A 64 -12.56 8.00 10.84
N CYS A 65 -12.81 8.60 9.68
CA CYS A 65 -12.18 8.18 8.43
C CYS A 65 -10.84 8.90 8.26
N TRP A 66 -9.78 8.12 8.01
CA TRP A 66 -8.43 8.61 7.76
C TRP A 66 -8.01 8.22 6.35
N CYS A 67 -7.58 9.20 5.57
CA CYS A 67 -7.12 9.01 4.21
C CYS A 67 -5.59 8.97 4.15
N ALA A 68 -5.03 8.00 3.42
CA ALA A 68 -3.61 7.87 3.20
C ALA A 68 -3.20 8.51 1.87
N HIS A 69 -2.14 9.31 1.88
CA HIS A 69 -1.58 9.94 0.71
C HIS A 69 -0.08 9.70 0.62
N ASN A 70 0.46 9.78 -0.59
CA ASN A 70 1.91 9.81 -0.76
C ASN A 70 2.45 11.07 -0.09
N CYS A 71 3.32 10.87 0.87
CA CYS A 71 4.33 11.84 1.24
C CYS A 71 5.68 11.39 0.65
#